data_AF-A0A5N7CPL8-F1
#
_entry.id   AF-A0A5N7CPL8-F1
#
_cell.length_a   1.000
_cell.length_b   1.000
_cell.length_c   1.000
_cell.angle_alpha   90.00
_cell.angle_beta   90.00
_cell.angle_gamma   90.00
#
_symmetry.space_group_name_H-M   'P 1'
#
loop_
_entity.id
_entity.type
_entity.pdbx_description
1 polymer ?
#
loop_
_entity_poly.entity_id
_entity_poly.type
_entity_poly.pdbx_seq_one_letter_code
_entity_poly.pdbx_strand_id
1 'polypeptide(L)'
;MSNQQVFEALRKIEKQQGDFVRRNMLYQLQQPYSKDAYYSADKLREILSIFFLADVDTDGHVSLQELAKVYNGDNQPKGWVFESLFNQADAYKDRRLNLAEFFVIAFLAGERQYGYPQATRLKA
;
A
#
# COMPACT_ATOMS: atom_id res chain seq x y z
N MET A 1 -4.63 26.09 -2.37
CA MET A 1 -4.13 25.72 -1.03
C MET A 1 -2.65 25.45 -1.14
N SER A 2 -1.85 25.91 -0.17
CA SER A 2 -0.43 25.51 -0.07
C SER A 2 -0.30 24.08 0.43
N ASN A 3 0.84 23.42 0.18
CA ASN A 3 1.11 22.07 0.72
C ASN A 3 0.95 22.02 2.25
N GLN A 4 1.36 23.09 2.94
CA GLN A 4 1.20 23.21 4.39
C GLN A 4 -0.27 23.21 4.82
N GLN A 5 -1.13 23.95 4.12
CA GLN A 5 -2.57 23.96 4.38
C GLN A 5 -3.22 22.59 4.12
N VAL A 6 -2.74 21.85 3.11
CA VAL A 6 -3.22 20.49 2.83
C VAL A 6 -2.84 19.54 3.96
N PHE A 7 -1.59 19.57 4.43
CA PHE A 7 -1.15 18.70 5.54
C PHE A 7 -1.92 18.96 6.83
N GLU A 8 -2.17 20.23 7.17
CA GLU A 8 -2.96 20.60 8.36
C GLU A 8 -4.40 20.11 8.25
N ALA A 9 -5.02 20.23 7.07
CA ALA A 9 -6.36 19.72 6.81
C ALA A 9 -6.42 18.20 6.94
N LEU A 10 -5.47 17.48 6.35
CA LEU A 10 -5.39 16.01 6.44
C LEU A 10 -5.25 15.55 7.90
N ARG A 11 -4.37 16.19 8.68
CA ARG A 11 -4.18 15.88 10.10
C ARG A 11 -5.45 16.06 10.92
N LYS A 12 -6.24 17.09 10.61
CA LYS A 12 -7.52 17.34 11.29
C LYS A 12 -8.53 16.23 10.98
N ILE A 13 -8.65 15.85 9.70
CA ILE A 13 -9.56 14.78 9.26
C ILE A 13 -9.13 13.43 9.85
N GLU A 14 -7.84 13.13 9.87
CA GLU A 14 -7.28 11.90 10.46
C GLU A 14 -7.69 11.73 11.93
N LYS A 15 -7.53 12.78 12.75
CA LYS A 15 -7.87 12.75 14.19
C LYS A 15 -9.34 12.47 14.47
N GLN A 16 -10.22 12.82 13.53
CA GLN A 16 -11.66 12.63 13.63
C GLN A 16 -12.13 11.33 12.96
N GLN A 17 -11.22 10.59 12.31
CA GLN A 17 -11.57 9.41 11.56
C GLN A 17 -11.65 8.18 12.47
N GLY A 18 -12.84 7.57 12.53
CA GLY A 18 -13.08 6.33 13.26
C GLY A 18 -12.75 5.07 12.46
N ASP A 19 -12.83 5.14 11.13
CA ASP A 19 -12.48 4.01 10.25
C ASP A 19 -10.97 3.79 10.19
N PHE A 20 -10.53 2.57 10.51
CA PHE A 20 -9.11 2.24 10.63
C PHE A 20 -8.36 2.42 9.30
N VAL A 21 -8.89 1.90 8.21
CA VAL A 21 -8.25 1.93 6.89
C VAL A 21 -8.09 3.37 6.40
N ARG A 22 -9.17 4.14 6.46
CA ARG A 22 -9.22 5.55 6.07
C ARG A 22 -8.33 6.41 6.95
N ARG A 23 -8.27 6.15 8.27
CA ARG A 23 -7.34 6.85 9.17
C ARG A 23 -5.90 6.57 8.76
N ASN A 24 -5.55 5.32 8.47
CA ASN A 24 -4.21 4.97 8.03
C ASN A 24 -3.85 5.59 6.67
N MET A 25 -4.77 5.69 5.71
CA MET A 25 -4.52 6.45 4.47
C MET A 25 -4.16 7.90 4.76
N LEU A 26 -4.97 8.57 5.59
CA LEU A 26 -4.77 9.97 5.94
C LEU A 26 -3.43 10.17 6.65
N TYR A 27 -3.03 9.22 7.49
CA TYR A 27 -1.71 9.22 8.11
C TYR A 27 -0.60 9.08 7.06
N GLN A 28 -0.71 8.15 6.12
CA GLN A 28 0.31 7.91 5.09
C GLN A 28 0.48 9.11 4.14
N LEU A 29 -0.61 9.79 3.77
CA LEU A 29 -0.57 11.00 2.93
C LEU A 29 0.15 12.17 3.59
N GLN A 30 0.30 12.17 4.92
CA GLN A 30 1.05 13.19 5.66
C GLN A 30 2.56 12.92 5.74
N GLN A 31 3.00 11.74 5.33
CA GLN A 31 4.37 11.34 5.51
C GLN A 31 5.28 11.96 4.45
N PRO A 32 6.55 12.22 4.78
CA PRO A 32 7.52 12.62 3.77
C PRO A 32 7.61 11.52 2.69
N TYR A 33 7.48 11.94 1.44
CA TYR A 33 7.66 11.10 0.26
C TYR A 33 9.01 11.41 -0.39
N SER A 34 9.51 10.49 -1.20
CA SER A 34 10.71 10.73 -1.99
C SER A 34 10.50 11.98 -2.86
N LYS A 35 11.49 12.88 -2.90
CA LYS A 35 11.47 13.99 -3.85
C LYS A 35 11.60 13.52 -5.30
N ASP A 36 11.95 12.24 -5.51
CA ASP A 36 11.95 11.59 -6.81
C ASP A 36 10.52 11.20 -7.21
N ALA A 37 9.93 12.04 -8.06
CA ALA A 37 8.62 11.82 -8.62
C ALA A 37 8.58 10.59 -9.54
N TYR A 38 9.68 10.26 -10.23
CA TYR A 38 9.76 9.13 -11.13
C TYR A 38 9.74 7.81 -10.36
N TYR A 39 10.56 7.70 -9.31
CA TYR A 39 10.53 6.55 -8.40
C TYR A 39 9.13 6.33 -7.81
N SER A 40 8.49 7.40 -7.34
CA SER A 40 7.15 7.33 -6.74
C SER A 40 6.10 6.89 -7.76
N ALA A 41 6.16 7.40 -9.00
CA ALA A 41 5.24 7.03 -10.07
C ALA A 41 5.45 5.60 -10.57
N ASP A 42 6.70 5.14 -10.70
CA ASP A 42 7.01 3.77 -11.10
C ASP A 42 6.57 2.77 -10.03
N LYS A 43 6.76 3.09 -8.74
CA LYS A 43 6.23 2.29 -7.64
C LYS A 43 4.72 2.26 -7.60
N LEU A 44 4.05 3.40 -7.77
CA LEU A 44 2.58 3.44 -7.94
C LEU A 44 2.12 2.53 -9.07
N ARG A 45 2.80 2.57 -10.22
CA ARG A 45 2.48 1.75 -11.38
C ARG A 45 2.66 0.26 -11.09
N GLU A 46 3.77 -0.13 -10.45
CA GLU A 46 4.06 -1.51 -10.06
C GLU A 46 2.95 -2.06 -9.15
N ILE A 47 2.60 -1.35 -8.09
CA ILE A 47 1.57 -1.78 -7.11
C ILE A 47 0.21 -1.93 -7.78
N LEU A 48 -0.21 -0.93 -8.55
CA LEU A 48 -1.49 -0.97 -9.26
C LEU A 48 -1.52 -2.12 -10.27
N SER A 49 -0.41 -2.36 -10.97
CA SER A 49 -0.31 -3.48 -11.91
C SER A 49 -0.48 -4.82 -11.19
N ILE A 50 0.13 -5.00 -10.02
CA ILE A 50 -0.02 -6.23 -9.23
C ILE A 50 -1.47 -6.41 -8.78
N PHE A 51 -2.11 -5.34 -8.27
CA PHE A 51 -3.51 -5.41 -7.86
C PHE A 51 -4.42 -5.86 -9.01
N PHE A 52 -4.34 -5.19 -10.17
CA PHE A 52 -5.19 -5.53 -11.32
C PHE A 52 -4.85 -6.85 -11.99
N LEU A 53 -3.61 -7.34 -11.86
CA LEU A 53 -3.24 -8.70 -12.29
C LEU A 53 -3.75 -9.77 -11.32
N ALA A 54 -3.86 -9.44 -10.03
CA ALA A 54 -4.34 -10.35 -9.01
C ALA A 54 -5.87 -10.44 -8.97
N ASP A 55 -6.58 -9.33 -9.18
CA ASP A 55 -8.05 -9.25 -9.24
C ASP A 55 -8.59 -9.93 -10.51
N VAL A 56 -8.51 -11.26 -10.54
CA VAL A 56 -8.82 -12.10 -11.70
C VAL A 56 -10.32 -12.12 -11.99
N ASP A 57 -11.15 -12.12 -10.94
CA ASP A 57 -12.60 -12.11 -11.07
C ASP A 57 -13.20 -10.71 -11.19
N THR A 58 -12.38 -9.66 -11.08
CA THR A 58 -12.71 -8.23 -11.28
C THR A 58 -13.74 -7.70 -10.30
N ASP A 59 -13.77 -8.26 -9.08
CA ASP A 59 -14.70 -7.84 -8.04
C ASP A 59 -14.20 -6.62 -7.23
N GLY A 60 -13.02 -6.10 -7.57
CA GLY A 60 -12.39 -4.95 -6.92
C GLY A 60 -11.72 -5.30 -5.59
N HIS A 61 -11.54 -6.59 -5.31
CA HIS A 61 -10.84 -7.10 -4.14
C HIS A 61 -9.86 -8.20 -4.57
N VAL A 62 -8.85 -8.43 -3.73
CA VAL A 62 -7.85 -9.46 -3.96
C VAL A 62 -7.86 -10.44 -2.80
N SER A 63 -8.18 -11.70 -3.08
CA SER A 63 -8.05 -12.79 -2.12
C SER A 63 -6.60 -13.26 -1.99
N LEU A 64 -6.29 -13.98 -0.90
CA LEU A 64 -4.97 -14.59 -0.71
C LEU A 64 -4.59 -15.55 -1.86
N GLN A 65 -5.58 -16.26 -2.42
CA GLN A 65 -5.37 -17.23 -3.50
C GLN A 65 -5.03 -16.53 -4.82
N GLU A 66 -5.71 -15.43 -5.12
CA GLU A 66 -5.43 -14.57 -6.26
C GLU A 66 -4.06 -13.93 -6.16
N LEU A 67 -3.73 -13.38 -5.00
CA LEU A 67 -2.43 -12.81 -4.75
C LEU A 67 -1.31 -13.85 -4.93
N ALA A 68 -1.49 -15.05 -4.39
CA ALA A 68 -0.52 -16.15 -4.53
C ALA A 68 -0.27 -16.54 -6.00
N LYS A 69 -1.29 -16.47 -6.88
CA LYS A 69 -1.12 -16.79 -8.31
C LYS A 69 -0.19 -15.82 -9.02
N VAL A 70 -0.24 -14.53 -8.67
CA VAL A 70 0.65 -13.51 -9.25
C VAL A 70 2.10 -13.71 -8.79
N TYR A 71 2.32 -14.10 -7.53
CA TYR A 71 3.66 -14.21 -6.94
C TYR A 71 4.34 -15.57 -7.08
N ASN A 72 3.60 -16.64 -7.41
CA ASN A 72 4.18 -17.96 -7.68
C ASN A 72 4.91 -18.05 -9.04
N GLY A 73 5.01 -16.94 -9.78
CA GLY A 73 5.88 -16.76 -10.95
C GLY A 73 7.35 -16.57 -10.56
N ASP A 74 8.06 -17.67 -10.40
CA ASP A 74 9.51 -17.87 -10.56
C ASP A 74 10.56 -17.19 -9.66
N ASN A 75 10.29 -16.26 -8.72
CA ASN A 75 11.38 -15.83 -7.78
C ASN A 75 10.98 -14.95 -6.57
N GLN A 76 9.88 -15.23 -5.86
CA GLN A 76 9.35 -14.29 -4.85
C GLN A 76 8.93 -14.96 -3.51
N PRO A 77 8.85 -14.18 -2.40
CA PRO A 77 9.20 -14.65 -1.05
C PRO A 77 8.26 -15.72 -0.50
N LYS A 78 8.84 -16.61 0.32
CA LYS A 78 8.18 -17.77 0.95
C LYS A 78 6.80 -17.36 1.52
N GLY A 79 5.75 -18.14 1.21
CA GLY A 79 4.33 -17.82 1.45
C GLY A 79 3.91 -17.35 2.86
N TRP A 80 4.73 -17.58 3.89
CA TRP A 80 4.50 -17.07 5.25
C TRP A 80 4.58 -15.54 5.36
N VAL A 81 5.39 -14.88 4.53
CA VAL A 81 5.47 -13.40 4.51
C VAL A 81 4.19 -12.82 3.92
N PHE A 82 3.64 -13.47 2.88
CA PHE A 82 2.39 -13.04 2.25
C PHE A 82 1.19 -13.21 3.15
N GLU A 83 1.06 -14.35 3.83
CA GLU A 83 -0.06 -14.59 4.74
C GLU A 83 -0.03 -13.62 5.94
N SER A 84 1.17 -13.35 6.48
CA SER A 84 1.34 -12.38 7.56
C SER A 84 0.99 -10.95 7.12
N LEU A 85 1.45 -10.52 5.94
CA LEU A 85 1.13 -9.20 5.39
C LEU A 85 -0.36 -9.08 5.04
N PHE A 86 -0.93 -10.14 4.45
CA PHE A 86 -2.36 -10.20 4.14
C PHE A 86 -3.21 -10.06 5.39
N ASN A 87 -2.91 -10.83 6.44
CA ASN A 87 -3.64 -10.76 7.70
C ASN A 87 -3.50 -9.41 8.42
N GLN A 88 -2.38 -8.71 8.21
CA GLN A 88 -2.21 -7.35 8.70
C GLN A 88 -3.01 -6.34 7.87
N ALA A 89 -3.12 -6.58 6.56
CA ALA A 89 -3.80 -5.71 5.61
C ALA A 89 -5.33 -5.86 5.59
N ASP A 90 -5.85 -7.05 5.89
CA ASP A 90 -7.28 -7.35 5.99
C ASP A 90 -7.88 -6.74 7.26
N ALA A 91 -8.00 -5.42 7.26
CA ALA A 91 -8.48 -4.65 8.39
C ALA A 91 -10.00 -4.83 8.60
N TYR A 92 -10.74 -5.00 7.52
CA TYR A 92 -12.17 -5.29 7.56
C TYR A 92 -12.49 -6.75 7.89
N LYS A 93 -11.50 -7.64 7.87
CA LYS A 93 -11.60 -9.08 8.19
C LYS A 93 -12.57 -9.81 7.26
N ASP A 94 -12.65 -9.38 6.01
CA ASP A 94 -13.50 -9.99 4.98
C ASP A 94 -12.75 -11.05 4.15
N ARG A 95 -11.50 -11.34 4.51
CA ARG A 95 -10.59 -12.28 3.84
C ARG A 95 -10.26 -11.88 2.41
N ARG A 96 -10.40 -10.60 2.09
CA ARG A 96 -10.03 -10.00 0.82
C ARG A 96 -9.34 -8.68 1.11
N LEU A 97 -8.64 -8.13 0.11
CA LEU A 97 -8.05 -6.81 0.21
C LEU A 97 -8.66 -5.96 -0.88
N ASN A 98 -9.46 -4.96 -0.51
CA ASN A 98 -9.77 -3.91 -1.48
C ASN A 98 -8.50 -3.11 -1.80
N LEU A 99 -8.55 -2.29 -2.86
CA LEU A 99 -7.42 -1.47 -3.30
C LEU A 99 -6.82 -0.62 -2.17
N ALA A 100 -7.67 -0.16 -1.27
CA ALA A 100 -7.34 0.66 -0.14
C ALA A 100 -6.47 -0.09 0.91
N GLU A 101 -6.89 -1.28 1.32
CA GLU A 101 -6.15 -2.17 2.21
C GLU A 101 -4.84 -2.65 1.56
N PHE A 102 -4.91 -3.01 0.28
CA PHE A 102 -3.76 -3.45 -0.50
C PHE A 102 -2.68 -2.36 -0.58
N PHE A 103 -3.06 -1.13 -0.93
CA PHE A 103 -2.12 -0.04 -1.13
C PHE A 103 -1.51 0.48 0.19
N VAL A 104 -2.34 0.60 1.23
CA VAL A 104 -1.94 1.21 2.50
C VAL A 104 -1.12 0.25 3.36
N ILE A 105 -1.56 -1.00 3.47
CA ILE A 105 -1.02 -1.90 4.49
C ILE A 105 -0.01 -2.88 3.89
N ALA A 106 -0.29 -3.45 2.71
CA ALA A 106 0.69 -4.34 2.09
C ALA A 106 1.92 -3.58 1.57
N PHE A 107 1.76 -2.33 1.13
CA PHE A 107 2.85 -1.59 0.48
C PHE A 107 3.39 -0.40 1.28
N LEU A 108 2.56 0.60 1.61
CA LEU A 108 3.06 1.80 2.31
C LEU A 108 3.54 1.52 3.75
N ALA A 109 2.86 0.62 4.46
CA ALA A 109 3.29 0.20 5.80
C ALA A 109 4.45 -0.82 5.74
N GLY A 110 4.38 -1.80 4.83
CA GLY A 110 5.42 -2.81 4.64
C GLY A 110 6.79 -2.21 4.27
N GLU A 111 6.85 -1.32 3.27
CA GLU A 111 8.12 -0.67 2.84
C GLU A 111 8.79 0.13 3.97
N ARG A 112 8.00 0.76 4.84
CA ARG A 112 8.53 1.49 6.01
C ARG A 112 9.08 0.56 7.08
N GLN A 113 8.44 -0.58 7.29
CA GLN A 113 8.84 -1.59 8.29
C GLN A 113 10.13 -2.32 7.90
N TYR A 114 10.40 -2.49 6.60
CA TYR A 114 11.61 -3.15 6.08
C TYR A 114 12.79 -2.20 5.80
N GLY A 115 12.71 -0.93 6.25
CA GLY A 115 13.88 -0.04 6.26
C GLY A 115 14.10 0.76 4.98
N TYR A 116 13.05 1.08 4.21
CA TYR A 116 13.11 2.09 3.14
C TYR A 116 12.46 3.44 3.50
N PRO A 117 12.90 4.16 4.55
CA PRO A 117 12.36 5.50 4.83
C PRO A 117 12.81 6.57 3.83
N GLN A 118 13.68 6.26 2.85
CA GLN A 118 14.37 7.22 1.98
C GLN A 118 14.76 6.65 0.60
N ALA A 119 13.95 5.83 -0.08
CA ALA A 119 14.40 5.18 -1.32
C ALA A 119 14.76 6.20 -2.43
N THR A 120 16.05 6.50 -2.48
CA THR A 120 16.77 7.11 -3.58
C THR A 120 18.06 6.32 -3.70
N ARG A 121 18.31 5.73 -4.86
CA ARG A 121 19.67 5.62 -5.36
C ARG A 121 19.71 6.37 -6.67
N LEU A 122 20.04 7.67 -6.59
CA LEU A 122 20.42 8.41 -7.80
C LEU A 122 21.69 7.76 -8.33
N LYS A 123 21.57 7.10 -9.48
CA LYS A 123 22.72 6.81 -10.33
C LYS A 123 22.82 7.94 -11.36
N ALA A 124 24.00 8.53 -11.46
CA ALA A 124 24.53 8.85 -12.78
C ALA A 124 25.11 7.55 -13.37
#